data_AF-A0A7Z0PVP4-F1
#
_entry.id   AF-A0A7Z0PVP4-F1
#
_cell.length_a   1.000
_cell.length_b   1.000
_cell.length_c   1.000
_cell.angle_alpha   90.00
_cell.angle_beta   90.00
_cell.angle_gamma   90.00
#
_symmetry.space_group_name_H-M   'P 1'
#
loop_
_entity.id
_entity.type
_entity.pdbx_description
1 polymer ?
#
loop_
_entity_poly.entity_id
_entity_poly.type
_entity_poly.pdbx_seq_one_letter_code
_entity_poly.pdbx_strand_id
1 'polypeptide(L)'
;RPHRHGNSAEMFFMLSGSARILSGDEVLTAGTGDLVVVPPGLPHAFAAEPGGDADLLIVITPGVERFEYFRHLRRIALGEVTPESLLEVQEVYDTYFLPSAVWDDERRGGRERDDA
;
A
#
# COMPACT_ATOMS: atom_id res chain seq x y z
N ARG A 1 -4.73 1.81 -2.01
CA ARG A 1 -5.95 1.37 -1.29
C ARG A 1 -5.54 0.26 -0.33
N PRO A 2 -6.21 0.09 0.81
CA PRO A 2 -5.96 -1.05 1.68
C PRO A 2 -6.11 -2.36 0.93
N HIS A 3 -5.17 -3.26 1.17
CA HIS A 3 -5.14 -4.61 0.62
C HIS A 3 -4.43 -5.55 1.60
N ARG A 4 -4.51 -6.85 1.36
CA ARG A 4 -3.71 -7.85 2.07
C ARG A 4 -3.10 -8.82 1.07
N HIS A 5 -2.03 -9.48 1.50
CA HIS A 5 -1.45 -10.63 0.84
C HIS A 5 -1.84 -11.89 1.61
N GLY A 6 -2.22 -12.96 0.93
CA GLY A 6 -2.59 -14.23 1.55
C GLY A 6 -1.37 -15.06 1.96
N ASN A 7 -0.30 -14.99 1.18
CA ASN A 7 0.89 -15.82 1.36
C ASN A 7 2.14 -15.00 1.73
N SER A 8 2.31 -13.82 1.13
CA SER A 8 3.53 -13.03 1.32
C SER A 8 3.44 -12.06 2.49
N ALA A 9 4.55 -11.90 3.22
CA ALA A 9 4.77 -10.73 4.04
C ALA A 9 5.22 -9.56 3.15
N GLU A 10 4.87 -8.33 3.52
CA GLU A 10 5.38 -7.12 2.89
C GLU A 10 6.19 -6.29 3.90
N MET A 11 7.35 -5.83 3.47
CA MET A 11 8.28 -5.06 4.26
C MET A 11 8.49 -3.69 3.63
N PHE A 12 8.41 -2.64 4.44
CA PHE A 12 8.63 -1.26 4.07
C PHE A 12 9.85 -0.73 4.82
N PHE A 13 10.92 -0.42 4.10
CA PHE A 13 12.09 0.25 4.67
C PHE A 13 12.18 1.67 4.14
N MET A 14 12.20 2.65 5.05
CA MET A 14 12.24 4.06 4.71
C MET A 14 13.66 4.50 4.35
N LEU A 15 13.90 4.82 3.08
CA LEU A 15 15.17 5.32 2.58
C LEU A 15 15.35 6.82 2.85
N SER A 16 14.28 7.60 2.68
CA SER A 16 14.25 9.03 2.92
C SER A 16 12.80 9.51 3.15
N GLY A 17 12.62 10.68 3.79
CA GLY A 17 11.30 11.25 4.03
C GLY A 17 10.50 10.52 5.12
N SER A 18 9.17 10.56 5.02
CA SER A 18 8.26 9.92 5.96
C SER A 18 6.95 9.45 5.31
N ALA A 19 6.43 8.31 5.75
CA ALA A 19 5.19 7.72 5.25
C ALA A 19 4.27 7.27 6.38
N ARG A 20 2.96 7.37 6.14
CA ARG A 20 1.95 6.65 6.94
C ARG A 20 1.77 5.26 6.37
N ILE A 21 1.80 4.25 7.23
CA ILE A 21 1.64 2.85 6.89
C ILE A 21 0.51 2.27 7.76
N LEU A 22 -0.54 1.76 7.13
CA LEU A 22 -1.53 0.92 7.78
C LEU A 22 -0.91 -0.48 7.99
N SER A 23 -1.02 -1.01 9.20
CA SER A 23 -0.66 -2.38 9.55
C SER A 23 -1.76 -2.98 10.43
N GLY A 24 -2.61 -3.81 9.83
CA GLY A 24 -3.84 -4.28 10.48
C GLY A 24 -4.81 -3.14 10.72
N ASP A 25 -5.03 -2.83 12.00
CA ASP A 25 -5.96 -1.80 12.47
C ASP A 25 -5.24 -0.52 12.97
N GLU A 26 -3.92 -0.44 12.79
CA GLU A 26 -3.10 0.69 13.24
C GLU A 26 -2.52 1.44 12.05
N VAL A 27 -2.42 2.77 12.17
CA VAL A 27 -1.60 3.58 11.26
C VAL A 27 -0.36 4.06 11.99
N LEU A 28 0.79 3.72 11.43
CA LEU A 28 2.10 4.09 11.92
C LEU A 28 2.70 5.17 11.01
N THR A 29 3.36 6.17 11.58
CA THR A 29 4.23 7.07 10.81
C THR A 29 5.65 6.53 10.88
N ALA A 30 6.21 6.16 9.73
CA ALA A 30 7.58 5.68 9.59
C ALA A 30 8.46 6.79 9.00
N GLY A 31 9.60 7.06 9.63
CA GLY A 31 10.62 8.00 9.19
C GLY A 31 11.84 7.29 8.60
N THR A 32 12.79 8.07 8.08
CA THR A 32 14.04 7.55 7.49
C THR A 32 14.76 6.57 8.44
N GLY A 33 15.09 5.38 7.93
CA GLY A 33 15.73 4.31 8.69
C GLY A 33 14.77 3.34 9.39
N ASP A 34 13.48 3.67 9.46
CA ASP A 34 12.49 2.77 10.05
C ASP A 34 12.16 1.59 9.12
N LEU A 35 11.82 0.47 9.76
CA LEU A 35 11.39 -0.76 9.10
C LEU A 35 10.01 -1.17 9.63
N VAL A 36 9.04 -1.32 8.74
CA VAL A 36 7.73 -1.89 9.05
C VAL A 36 7.58 -3.21 8.31
N VAL A 37 7.19 -4.27 9.03
CA VAL A 37 6.91 -5.59 8.46
C VAL A 37 5.45 -5.92 8.71
N VAL A 38 4.71 -6.20 7.64
CA VAL A 38 3.32 -6.64 7.68
C VAL A 38 3.27 -8.14 7.38
N PRO A 39 2.88 -8.98 8.35
CA PRO A 39 2.66 -10.41 8.13
C PRO A 39 1.56 -10.70 7.10
N PRO A 40 1.58 -11.90 6.48
CA PRO A 40 0.49 -12.35 5.62
C PRO A 40 -0.87 -12.29 6.34
N GLY A 41 -1.92 -11.96 5.59
CA GLY A 41 -3.29 -11.87 6.05
C GLY A 41 -3.68 -10.50 6.62
N LEU A 42 -2.72 -9.66 7.00
CA LEU A 42 -3.03 -8.35 7.57
C LEU A 42 -3.27 -7.27 6.49
N PRO A 43 -4.35 -6.47 6.63
CA PRO A 43 -4.56 -5.29 5.81
C PRO A 43 -3.40 -4.30 5.94
N HIS A 44 -2.99 -3.72 4.83
CA HIS A 44 -2.01 -2.65 4.78
C HIS A 44 -2.22 -1.72 3.58
N ALA A 45 -1.70 -0.53 3.74
CA ALA A 45 -1.67 0.56 2.78
C ALA A 45 -0.54 1.50 3.18
N PHE A 46 -0.05 2.31 2.25
CA PHE A 46 0.91 3.35 2.58
C PHE A 46 0.62 4.61 1.76
N ALA A 47 1.11 5.74 2.26
CA ALA A 47 1.15 7.01 1.57
C ALA A 47 2.25 7.88 2.18
N ALA A 48 2.86 8.75 1.37
CA ALA A 48 3.73 9.79 1.90
C ALA A 48 2.95 10.68 2.91
N GLU A 49 3.70 11.26 3.84
CA GLU A 49 3.14 12.28 4.72
C GLU A 49 2.65 13.50 3.91
N PRO A 50 1.59 14.18 4.37
CA PRO A 50 1.11 15.40 3.70
C PRO A 50 2.24 16.42 3.54
N GLY A 51 2.31 17.07 2.38
CA GLY A 51 3.32 18.08 2.07
C GLY A 51 4.76 17.56 1.90
N GLY A 52 5.00 16.24 1.88
CA GLY A 52 6.34 15.66 1.74
C GLY A 52 6.40 14.45 0.83
N ASP A 53 7.63 14.07 0.47
CA ASP A 53 7.94 12.87 -0.29
C ASP A 53 8.39 11.73 0.63
N ALA A 54 8.33 10.50 0.12
CA ALA A 54 8.79 9.30 0.81
C ALA A 54 9.49 8.37 -0.18
N ASP A 55 10.75 8.04 0.10
CA ASP A 55 11.47 7.00 -0.62
C ASP A 55 11.43 5.69 0.17
N LEU A 56 10.92 4.64 -0.47
CA LEU A 56 10.66 3.34 0.15
C LEU A 56 11.38 2.23 -0.61
N LEU A 57 12.05 1.34 0.12
CA LEU A 57 12.35 0.00 -0.36
C LEU A 57 11.26 -0.96 0.11
N ILE A 58 10.57 -1.57 -0.85
CA ILE A 58 9.52 -2.57 -0.58
C ILE A 58 10.03 -3.96 -0.94
N VAL A 59 9.87 -4.91 -0.02
CA VAL A 59 10.18 -6.33 -0.25
C VAL A 59 8.95 -7.17 0.08
N ILE A 60 8.60 -8.06 -0.83
CA ILE A 60 7.47 -8.99 -0.67
C ILE A 60 8.03 -10.42 -0.76
N THR A 61 7.80 -11.23 0.29
CA THR A 61 8.33 -12.59 0.37
C THR A 61 7.35 -13.56 1.05
N PRO A 62 7.14 -14.80 0.53
CA PRO A 62 7.71 -15.36 -0.69
C PRO A 62 7.33 -14.56 -1.96
N GLY A 63 8.15 -14.67 -3.01
CA GLY A 63 7.91 -13.93 -4.26
C GLY A 63 6.64 -14.41 -4.97
N VAL A 64 5.93 -13.46 -5.59
CA VAL A 64 4.74 -13.68 -6.43
C VAL A 64 4.89 -12.88 -7.74
N GLU A 65 3.95 -13.03 -8.67
CA GLU A 65 3.98 -12.32 -9.96
C GLU A 65 3.79 -10.79 -9.79
N ARG A 66 4.87 -10.07 -9.51
CA ARG A 66 4.83 -8.62 -9.26
C ARG A 66 5.02 -7.75 -10.49
N PHE A 67 5.81 -8.17 -11.47
CA PHE A 67 6.04 -7.33 -12.66
C PHE A 67 4.77 -7.13 -13.48
N GLU A 68 4.00 -8.19 -13.71
CA GLU A 68 2.71 -8.07 -14.41
C GLU A 68 1.67 -7.32 -13.58
N TYR A 69 1.65 -7.46 -12.25
CA TYR A 69 0.82 -6.62 -11.39
C TYR A 69 1.05 -5.12 -11.63
N PHE A 70 2.31 -4.66 -11.63
CA PHE A 70 2.59 -3.24 -11.89
C PHE A 70 2.27 -2.82 -13.33
N ARG A 71 2.47 -3.70 -14.32
CA ARG A 71 2.04 -3.41 -15.70
C ARG A 71 0.52 -3.36 -15.82
N HIS A 72 -0.22 -4.17 -15.07
CA HIS A 72 -1.68 -4.15 -15.01
C HIS A 72 -2.18 -2.85 -14.38
N LEU A 73 -1.57 -2.42 -13.26
CA LEU A 73 -1.85 -1.10 -12.66
C LEU A 73 -1.61 0.05 -13.65
N ARG A 74 -0.55 -0.02 -14.47
CA ARG A 74 -0.32 0.97 -15.53
C ARG A 74 -1.46 1.01 -16.55
N ARG A 75 -1.96 -0.15 -17.01
CA ARG A 75 -3.09 -0.23 -17.96
C ARG A 75 -4.35 0.38 -17.37
N ILE A 76 -4.60 0.18 -16.06
CA ILE A 76 -5.70 0.83 -15.33
C ILE A 76 -5.52 2.34 -15.32
N ALA A 77 -4.31 2.83 -15.00
CA ALA A 77 -4.02 4.27 -14.98
C ALA A 77 -4.19 4.94 -16.35
N LEU A 78 -4.00 4.20 -17.44
CA LEU A 78 -4.22 4.65 -18.81
C LEU A 78 -5.66 4.48 -19.30
N GLY A 79 -6.54 3.86 -18.49
CA GLY A 79 -7.92 3.59 -18.87
C GLY A 79 -8.09 2.46 -19.90
N GLU A 80 -7.05 1.65 -20.14
CA GLU A 80 -7.09 0.53 -21.09
C GLU A 80 -7.90 -0.66 -20.55
N VAL A 81 -7.95 -0.81 -19.23
CA VAL A 81 -8.77 -1.80 -18.51
C VAL A 81 -9.35 -1.15 -17.25
N THR A 82 -10.41 -1.74 -16.69
CA THR A 82 -11.05 -1.20 -15.48
C THR A 82 -10.34 -1.69 -14.20
N PRO A 83 -10.44 -0.97 -13.07
CA PRO A 83 -9.89 -1.43 -11.78
C PRO A 83 -10.39 -2.82 -11.35
N GLU A 84 -11.62 -3.18 -11.71
CA GLU A 84 -12.26 -4.45 -11.38
C GLU A 84 -11.54 -5.65 -12.02
N SER A 85 -10.79 -5.44 -13.11
CA SER A 85 -9.97 -6.49 -13.74
C SER A 85 -8.89 -7.07 -12.81
N LEU A 86 -8.51 -6.38 -11.72
CA LEU A 86 -7.62 -6.95 -10.70
C LEU A 86 -8.28 -8.04 -9.87
N LEU A 87 -9.61 -8.03 -9.74
CA LEU A 87 -10.34 -9.04 -8.98
C LEU A 87 -10.27 -10.42 -9.64
N GLU A 88 -10.14 -10.45 -10.96
CA GLU A 88 -10.03 -11.68 -11.76
C GLU A 88 -8.66 -12.37 -11.60
N VAL A 89 -7.65 -11.65 -11.13
CA VAL A 89 -6.25 -12.10 -11.04
C VAL A 89 -5.65 -11.93 -9.64
N GLN A 90 -6.49 -11.68 -8.62
CA GLN A 90 -6.08 -11.44 -7.24
C GLN A 90 -5.25 -12.59 -6.65
N GLU A 91 -5.55 -13.84 -7.02
CA GLU A 91 -4.81 -15.02 -6.57
C GLU A 91 -3.40 -15.07 -7.17
N VAL A 92 -3.26 -14.70 -8.45
CA VAL A 92 -1.98 -14.67 -9.17
C VAL A 92 -1.04 -13.62 -8.59
N TYR A 93 -1.58 -12.45 -8.25
CA TYR A 93 -0.82 -11.33 -7.69
C TYR A 93 -0.73 -11.37 -6.16
N ASP A 94 -1.40 -12.33 -5.51
CA ASP A 94 -1.56 -12.38 -4.06
C ASP A 94 -2.01 -11.04 -3.47
N THR A 95 -2.93 -10.33 -4.12
CA THR A 95 -3.37 -8.98 -3.72
C THR A 95 -4.89 -8.93 -3.66
N TYR A 96 -5.42 -8.81 -2.45
CA TYR A 96 -6.86 -8.78 -2.19
C TYR A 96 -7.24 -7.45 -1.55
N PHE A 97 -8.01 -6.65 -2.26
CA PHE A 97 -8.46 -5.34 -1.78
C PHE A 97 -9.58 -5.49 -0.75
N LEU A 98 -9.57 -4.60 0.25
CA LEU A 98 -10.56 -4.55 1.31
C LEU A 98 -10.71 -3.11 1.84
N PRO A 99 -11.85 -2.75 2.45
CA PRO A 99 -12.01 -1.46 3.11
C PRO A 99 -11.19 -1.40 4.41
N SER A 100 -10.81 -0.18 4.83
CA SER A 100 -10.30 0.10 6.18
C SER A 100 -10.76 1.47 6.61
N ALA A 101 -11.66 1.52 7.60
CA ALA A 101 -12.19 2.79 8.13
C ALA A 101 -11.07 3.64 8.75
N VAL A 102 -10.14 3.00 9.49
CA VAL A 102 -9.00 3.67 10.11
C VAL A 102 -8.14 4.37 9.05
N TRP A 103 -7.87 3.70 7.94
CA TRP A 103 -7.11 4.30 6.84
C TRP A 103 -7.87 5.42 6.12
N ASP A 104 -9.17 5.23 5.89
CA ASP A 104 -9.99 6.23 5.21
C ASP A 104 -10.13 7.51 6.05
N ASP A 105 -10.28 7.39 7.36
CA ASP A 105 -10.33 8.52 8.30
C ASP A 105 -8.99 9.26 8.36
N GLU A 106 -7.88 8.53 8.45
CA GLU A 106 -6.54 9.11 8.41
C GLU A 106 -6.27 9.86 7.09
N ARG A 107 -6.77 9.32 5.97
CA ARG A 107 -6.63 9.93 4.65
C ARG A 107 -7.53 11.14 4.44
N ARG A 108 -8.63 11.25 5.18
CA ARG A 108 -9.50 12.45 5.23
C ARG A 108 -8.87 13.53 6.09
N GLY A 109 -8.50 13.22 7.33
CA GLY A 109 -7.89 14.18 8.25
C GLY A 109 -6.58 14.78 7.74
N GLY A 110 -5.82 14.03 6.93
CA GLY A 110 -4.63 14.56 6.27
C GLY A 110 -4.89 15.60 5.17
N ARG A 111 -6.04 15.55 4.48
CA ARG A 111 -6.37 16.53 3.42
C ARG A 111 -6.85 17.86 4.00
N GLU A 112 -7.62 17.80 5.09
CA GLU A 112 -8.11 19.00 5.76
C GLU A 112 -6.99 19.85 6.38
N ARG A 113 -5.83 19.25 6.69
CA ARG A 113 -4.64 19.95 7.19
C ARG A 113 -3.83 20.65 6.09
N ASP A 114 -3.93 20.21 4.85
CA ASP A 114 -3.19 20.79 3.71
C ASP A 114 -3.93 22.02 3.12
N ASP A 115 -5.24 22.12 3.35
CA ASP A 115 -6.11 23.20 2.85
C ASP A 115 -6.20 24.42 3.82
N ALA A 116 -5.48 24.41 4.94
CA ALA A 116 -5.48 25.43 6.00
C ALA A 116 -4.15 26.21 6.06
#